data_AF-A0AAJ0HNV9-F1
#
_entry.id   AF-A0AAJ0HNV9-F1
#
_cell.length_a   1.000
_cell.length_b   1.000
_cell.length_c   1.000
_cell.angle_alpha   90.00
_cell.angle_beta   90.00
_cell.angle_gamma   90.00
#
_symmetry.space_group_name_H-M   'P 1'
#
loop_
_entity.id
_entity.type
_entity.pdbx_description
1 polymer ?
#
loop_
_entity_poly.entity_id
_entity_poly.type
_entity_poly.pdbx_seq_one_letter_code
_entity_poly.pdbx_strand_id
1 'polypeptide(L)'
;MKLPASLPLLAAVLLGGVAEAGTIVRWYGCSNEYQQTVTGADGSCTNISGFKETNLCGVWVPPPGTDHCDFYTTPCLVPGGKKYTCSVNSGRCNTHDWKALKAYRCWT
;
A
#
# COMPACT_ATOMS: atom_id res chain seq x y z
N MET A 1 -22.35 -2.84 -59.44
CA MET A 1 -22.77 -2.03 -58.27
C MET A 1 -22.81 -2.94 -57.04
N LYS A 2 -22.40 -2.38 -55.89
CA LYS A 2 -22.58 -2.84 -54.48
C LYS A 2 -21.67 -3.96 -53.91
N LEU A 3 -20.62 -3.53 -53.19
CA LEU A 3 -20.28 -4.03 -51.84
C LEU A 3 -21.34 -3.52 -50.84
N PRO A 4 -21.61 -4.23 -49.72
CA PRO A 4 -20.80 -4.09 -48.47
C PRO A 4 -20.46 -5.46 -47.85
N ALA A 5 -19.28 -5.73 -47.28
CA ALA A 5 -18.62 -5.13 -46.11
C ALA A 5 -19.48 -5.21 -44.83
N SER A 6 -19.28 -6.26 -44.02
CA SER A 6 -19.75 -6.28 -42.61
C SER A 6 -18.85 -7.20 -41.80
N LEU A 7 -17.83 -6.61 -41.17
CA LEU A 7 -17.03 -7.23 -40.10
C LEU A 7 -17.86 -7.38 -38.81
N PRO A 8 -17.47 -8.30 -37.90
CA PRO A 8 -18.23 -8.61 -36.69
C PRO A 8 -18.05 -7.53 -35.63
N LEU A 9 -19.14 -7.07 -35.01
CA LEU A 9 -19.08 -6.28 -33.78
C LEU A 9 -19.37 -7.18 -32.58
N LEU A 10 -18.32 -7.83 -32.07
CA LEU A 10 -18.28 -8.32 -30.70
C LEU A 10 -18.19 -7.08 -29.78
N ALA A 11 -19.32 -6.64 -29.26
CA ALA A 11 -19.35 -5.64 -28.18
C ALA A 11 -18.99 -6.33 -26.85
N ALA A 12 -17.70 -6.60 -26.65
CA ALA A 12 -17.17 -6.87 -25.32
C ALA A 12 -17.09 -5.54 -24.57
N VAL A 13 -18.12 -5.23 -23.80
CA VAL A 13 -18.06 -4.16 -22.80
C VAL A 13 -17.09 -4.64 -21.72
N LEU A 14 -15.81 -4.35 -21.92
CA LEU A 14 -14.84 -4.31 -20.84
C LEU A 14 -15.28 -3.15 -19.95
N LEU A 15 -16.02 -3.47 -18.88
CA LEU A 15 -16.12 -2.62 -17.70
C LEU A 15 -14.69 -2.50 -17.17
N GLY A 16 -13.96 -1.53 -17.73
CA GLY A 16 -12.69 -1.07 -17.22
C GLY A 16 -12.93 -0.50 -15.83
N GLY A 17 -12.89 -1.38 -14.83
CA GLY A 17 -12.44 -0.96 -13.52
C GLY A 17 -11.03 -0.43 -13.72
N VAL A 18 -10.85 0.88 -13.53
CA VAL A 18 -9.52 1.40 -13.22
C VAL A 18 -9.07 0.64 -11.97
N ALA A 19 -8.21 -0.36 -12.14
CA ALA A 19 -7.44 -0.88 -11.03
C ALA A 19 -6.52 0.29 -10.66
N GLU A 20 -6.91 1.08 -9.67
CA GLU A 20 -5.98 2.00 -9.05
C GLU A 20 -4.75 1.18 -8.67
N ALA A 21 -3.58 1.58 -9.16
CA ALA A 21 -2.34 0.90 -8.87
C ALA A 21 -2.14 0.98 -7.34
N GLY A 22 -2.55 -0.07 -6.65
CA GLY A 22 -2.55 -0.07 -5.19
C GLY A 22 -1.14 0.19 -4.67
N THR A 23 -1.01 1.14 -3.75
CA THR A 23 0.25 1.42 -3.08
C THR A 23 0.79 0.14 -2.44
N ILE A 24 2.08 -0.14 -2.65
CA ILE A 24 2.76 -1.29 -2.07
C ILE A 24 3.50 -0.88 -0.80
N VAL A 25 3.38 -1.68 0.26
CA VAL A 25 4.25 -1.57 1.44
C VAL A 25 4.91 -2.92 1.70
N ARG A 26 6.24 -2.90 1.78
CA ARG A 26 7.07 -4.08 2.08
C ARG A 26 7.55 -4.02 3.52
N TRP A 27 7.25 -5.07 4.27
CA TRP A 27 7.50 -5.20 5.70
C TRP A 27 8.61 -6.21 5.93
N TYR A 28 9.55 -5.86 6.80
CA TYR A 28 10.69 -6.70 7.14
C TYR A 28 10.75 -6.88 8.65
N GLY A 29 10.58 -8.10 9.11
CA GLY A 29 10.78 -8.46 10.50
C GLY A 29 12.27 -8.55 10.87
N CYS A 30 12.57 -8.52 12.16
CA CYS A 30 13.94 -8.65 12.66
C CYS A 30 14.49 -10.08 12.55
N SER A 31 13.62 -11.08 12.35
CA SER A 31 13.95 -12.50 12.33
C SER A 31 13.75 -13.13 10.94
N ASN A 32 14.02 -12.35 9.88
CA ASN A 32 13.82 -12.71 8.47
C ASN A 32 12.35 -12.85 8.03
N GLU A 33 11.39 -12.33 8.79
CA GLU A 33 10.01 -12.24 8.31
C GLU A 33 9.90 -11.24 7.16
N TYR A 34 9.08 -11.57 6.17
CA TYR A 34 8.76 -10.69 5.07
C TYR A 34 7.27 -10.76 4.76
N GLN A 35 6.68 -9.62 4.51
CA GLN A 35 5.34 -9.53 3.95
C GLN A 35 5.26 -8.32 3.01
N GLN A 36 4.42 -8.44 1.99
CA GLN A 36 3.99 -7.31 1.18
C GLN A 36 2.50 -7.10 1.38
N THR A 37 2.08 -5.84 1.49
CA THR A 37 0.68 -5.44 1.44
C THR A 37 0.45 -4.50 0.27
N VAL A 38 -0.72 -4.61 -0.32
CA VAL A 38 -1.25 -3.64 -1.29
C VAL A 38 -2.36 -2.90 -0.56
N THR A 39 -2.26 -1.58 -0.44
CA THR A 39 -3.32 -0.78 0.17
C THR A 39 -4.38 -0.43 -0.87
N GLY A 40 -5.57 -0.11 -0.35
CA GLY A 40 -6.64 0.50 -1.14
C GLY A 40 -6.33 1.94 -1.54
N ALA A 41 -7.39 2.71 -1.81
CA ALA A 41 -7.32 4.09 -2.29
C ALA A 41 -6.42 5.00 -1.43
N ASP A 42 -5.91 6.06 -2.05
CA ASP A 42 -5.06 7.06 -1.41
C ASP A 42 -5.64 7.57 -0.08
N GLY A 43 -4.80 7.68 0.95
CA GLY A 43 -5.19 8.09 2.29
C GLY A 43 -5.99 7.05 3.10
N SER A 44 -6.33 5.88 2.53
CA SER A 44 -7.07 4.83 3.22
C SER A 44 -6.26 4.25 4.38
N CYS A 45 -6.91 4.10 5.54
CA CYS A 45 -6.30 3.53 6.72
C CYS A 45 -6.38 2.01 6.72
N THR A 46 -5.23 1.36 6.91
CA THR A 46 -5.13 -0.09 7.00
C THR A 46 -4.57 -0.50 8.35
N ASN A 47 -5.30 -1.35 9.09
CA ASN A 47 -4.79 -1.96 10.32
C ASN A 47 -3.75 -3.03 9.98
N ILE A 48 -2.74 -3.19 10.83
CA ILE A 48 -1.71 -4.23 10.68
C ILE A 48 -1.82 -5.27 11.78
N SER A 49 -1.26 -6.44 11.52
CA SER A 49 -1.19 -7.53 12.48
C SER A 49 0.07 -8.39 12.32
N GLY A 50 0.34 -9.23 13.32
CA GLY A 50 1.42 -10.20 13.31
C GLY A 50 2.78 -9.57 13.60
N PHE A 51 3.84 -10.04 12.93
CA PHE A 51 5.21 -9.54 13.17
C PHE A 51 5.36 -8.03 12.94
N LYS A 52 4.47 -7.43 12.13
CA LYS A 52 4.45 -5.99 11.87
C LYS A 52 4.20 -5.15 13.13
N GLU A 53 3.56 -5.72 14.15
CA GLU A 53 3.30 -5.06 15.43
C GLU A 53 4.40 -5.31 16.47
N THR A 54 5.03 -6.48 16.44
CA THR A 54 5.85 -7.00 17.55
C THR A 54 7.33 -7.19 17.22
N ASN A 55 7.70 -7.30 15.95
CA ASN A 55 9.06 -7.65 15.53
C ASN A 55 9.49 -6.93 14.24
N LEU A 56 9.02 -5.70 14.00
CA LEU A 56 9.27 -4.97 12.76
C LEU A 56 10.64 -4.26 12.79
N CYS A 57 11.52 -4.58 11.85
CA CYS A 57 12.85 -3.96 11.72
C CYS A 57 13.01 -3.09 10.48
N GLY A 58 12.09 -3.17 9.51
CA GLY A 58 12.11 -2.22 8.41
C GLY A 58 10.83 -2.17 7.62
N VAL A 59 10.63 -1.02 7.00
CA VAL A 59 9.55 -0.80 6.03
C VAL A 59 10.15 -0.18 4.78
N TRP A 60 9.69 -0.64 3.63
CA TRP A 60 10.01 -0.02 2.36
C TRP A 60 8.74 0.26 1.59
N VAL A 61 8.60 1.52 1.18
CA VAL A 61 7.58 2.00 0.26
C VAL A 61 8.28 2.15 -1.10
N PRO A 62 8.12 1.21 -2.05
CA PRO A 62 8.77 1.31 -3.35
C PRO A 62 7.98 2.23 -4.30
N PRO A 63 8.64 2.94 -5.21
CA PRO A 63 7.99 3.51 -6.38
C PRO A 63 7.61 2.40 -7.39
N PRO A 64 6.71 2.67 -8.37
CA PRO A 64 5.83 3.84 -8.50
C PRO A 64 4.50 3.64 -7.75
N GLY A 65 3.75 4.73 -7.54
CA GLY A 65 2.37 4.66 -7.04
C GLY A 65 2.17 4.97 -5.56
N THR A 66 3.21 5.47 -4.88
CA THR A 66 3.15 6.01 -3.52
C THR A 66 4.26 7.04 -3.35
N ASP A 67 4.02 8.16 -2.68
CA ASP A 67 5.03 9.10 -2.24
C ASP A 67 5.58 8.75 -0.85
N HIS A 68 4.67 8.47 0.09
CA HIS A 68 5.01 8.09 1.45
C HIS A 68 3.87 7.36 2.15
N CYS A 69 4.22 6.69 3.24
CA CYS A 69 3.25 6.14 4.19
C CYS A 69 3.51 6.67 5.59
N ASP A 70 2.41 7.00 6.27
CA ASP A 70 2.35 7.32 7.69
C ASP A 70 1.93 6.08 8.48
N PHE A 71 2.70 5.72 9.49
CA PHE A 71 2.49 4.58 10.38
C PHE A 71 2.13 5.06 11.77
N TYR A 72 1.10 4.45 12.36
CA TYR A 72 0.47 4.89 13.60
C TYR A 72 0.57 3.82 14.68
N THR A 73 0.78 4.23 15.93
CA THR A 73 0.76 3.33 17.11
C THR A 73 -0.66 3.01 17.60
N THR A 74 -1.68 3.52 16.92
CA THR A 74 -3.11 3.33 17.20
C THR A 74 -3.79 2.72 15.99
N PRO A 75 -4.83 1.89 16.18
CA PRO A 75 -5.58 1.33 15.07
C PRO A 75 -6.37 2.42 14.34
N CYS A 76 -6.83 2.10 13.15
CA CYS A 76 -7.69 2.99 12.37
C CYS A 76 -8.90 3.44 13.16
N LEU A 77 -9.30 4.71 12.97
CA LEU A 77 -10.41 5.39 13.64
C LEU A 77 -10.20 5.67 15.14
N VAL A 78 -9.06 5.29 15.73
CA VAL A 78 -8.73 5.66 17.11
C VAL A 78 -7.83 6.92 17.10
N PRO A 79 -8.30 8.04 17.67
CA PRO A 79 -7.51 9.26 17.71
C PRO A 79 -6.31 9.14 18.67
N GLY A 80 -5.28 9.94 18.40
CA GLY A 80 -4.04 9.96 19.18
C GLY A 80 -3.00 8.93 18.71
N GLY A 81 -1.92 8.79 19.48
CA GLY A 81 -0.78 7.91 19.16
C GLY A 81 0.41 8.65 18.54
N LYS A 82 1.52 7.93 18.35
CA LYS A 82 2.69 8.43 17.62
C LYS A 82 2.53 8.12 16.13
N LYS A 83 3.05 9.02 15.31
CA LYS A 83 3.15 8.88 13.85
C LYS A 83 4.60 8.78 13.44
N TYR A 84 4.90 7.87 12.52
CA TYR A 84 6.18 7.73 11.84
C TYR A 84 5.95 7.79 10.34
N THR A 85 6.86 8.39 9.57
CA THR A 85 6.69 8.54 8.12
C THR A 85 7.84 7.85 7.39
N CYS A 86 7.52 7.06 6.37
CA CYS A 86 8.49 6.48 5.45
C CYS A 86 8.16 6.89 4.02
N SER A 87 9.09 7.52 3.32
CA SER A 87 8.91 7.98 1.94
C SER A 87 9.66 7.11 0.95
N VAL A 88 9.25 7.13 -0.32
CA VAL A 88 9.97 6.43 -1.41
C VAL A 88 11.43 6.90 -1.55
N ASN A 89 11.69 8.18 -1.26
CA ASN A 89 13.03 8.77 -1.33
C ASN A 89 13.94 8.33 -0.17
N SER A 90 13.37 7.79 0.91
CA SER A 90 14.11 7.27 2.06
C SER A 90 14.67 5.87 1.84
N GLY A 91 14.27 5.18 0.76
CA GLY A 91 14.56 3.77 0.57
C GLY A 91 13.90 2.92 1.68
N ARG A 92 14.65 1.98 2.26
CA ARG A 92 14.16 1.18 3.39
C ARG A 92 14.32 1.97 4.70
N CYS A 93 13.21 2.33 5.32
CA CYS A 93 13.20 2.94 6.64
C CYS A 93 13.53 1.91 7.73
N ASN A 94 14.46 2.27 8.62
CA ASN A 94 14.75 1.50 9.82
C ASN A 94 13.66 1.77 10.87
N THR A 95 13.01 0.71 11.34
CA THR A 95 11.91 0.81 12.31
C THR A 95 12.27 0.27 13.70
N HIS A 96 13.54 -0.04 13.96
CA HIS A 96 13.97 -0.65 15.21
C HIS A 96 13.60 0.20 16.45
N ASP A 97 13.69 1.52 16.32
CA ASP A 97 13.36 2.47 17.40
C ASP A 97 11.88 2.91 17.40
N TRP A 98 11.06 2.37 16.49
CA TRP A 98 9.65 2.73 16.42
C TRP A 98 8.88 1.99 17.51
N LYS A 99 7.89 2.67 18.07
CA LYS A 99 6.92 2.00 18.94
C LYS A 99 6.06 1.03 18.11
N ALA A 100 5.54 0.00 18.78
CA ALA A 100 4.62 -0.97 18.19
C ALA A 100 3.52 -0.26 17.39
N LEU A 101 3.50 -0.54 16.09
CA LEU A 101 2.55 0.01 15.14
C LEU A 101 1.24 -0.78 15.16
N LYS A 102 0.15 -0.14 14.74
CA LYS A 102 -1.20 -0.72 14.68
C LYS A 102 -1.92 -0.43 13.37
N ALA A 103 -1.58 0.65 12.70
CA ALA A 103 -2.15 0.99 11.40
C ALA A 103 -1.18 1.82 10.56
N TYR A 104 -1.51 1.99 9.29
CA TYR A 104 -0.81 2.89 8.37
C TYR A 104 -1.77 3.47 7.33
N ARG A 105 -1.35 4.58 6.72
CA ARG A 105 -1.99 5.25 5.58
C ARG A 105 -0.91 5.59 4.58
N CYS A 106 -1.21 5.51 3.30
CA CYS A 106 -0.27 5.89 2.26
C CYS A 106 -0.85 6.97 1.37
N TRP A 107 0.05 7.77 0.82
CA TRP A 107 -0.23 8.97 0.06
C TRP A 107 0.60 8.95 -1.22
N THR A 108 0.02 9.46 -2.30
CA THR A 108 0.56 9.47 -3.67
C THR A 108 0.68 10.89 -4.21
#